data_AF-A0A929SI75-F1
#
_entry.id   AF-A0A929SI75-F1
#
_cell.length_a   1.000
_cell.length_b   1.000
_cell.length_c   1.000
_cell.angle_alpha   90.00
_cell.angle_beta   90.00
_cell.angle_gamma   90.00
#
_symmetry.space_group_name_H-M   'P 1'
#
loop_
_entity.id
_entity.type
_entity.pdbx_description
1 polymer ?
#
loop_
_entity_poly.entity_id
_entity_poly.type
_entity_poly.pdbx_seq_one_letter_code
_entity_poly.pdbx_strand_id
1 'polypeptide(L)'
;LVLRPDGEFEVDCDFFLVENAREYMLKQSGCYEIAGKSDDEIAAMLDAQSPKFKFKSHVHYDSTICQYHERRHEICGRCVEACPTVAILKEDETKHLVFSHIDCVNCGGCVSVCPSGALDYSDMPRNSFAQIAKLYRDKIALIVPVKANLENLSLNLPANVLPFAVSGERFLSETHLLTLLQESGAQVVIYEQNIGKGTKDAVDILNQIYELKFNEKAVLVAPNEDKLKSALSQAKFIEGSQHSMAEYALPKREIFAKRLEWLVGGQNLGSVSTTELIRYGRVEINRDTCTLCLSCVGACNVSALVADKKTNSILFNPSVCTACGYCELSCAEKDTIFLRPGKIDLEPSFFTFSELAIDELFACIECGKEFATKKAVEKIASIMEPRFNGD
;
A
#
# COMPACT_ATOMS: atom_id res chain seq x y z
N LEU A 1 -0.05 38.57 11.40
CA LEU A 1 -0.16 37.19 11.93
C LEU A 1 0.04 37.23 13.44
N VAL A 2 -1.00 36.93 14.22
CA VAL A 2 -0.88 36.78 15.69
C VAL A 2 -0.40 35.36 15.94
N LEU A 3 0.86 35.21 16.36
CA LEU A 3 1.43 33.91 16.68
C LEU A 3 0.78 33.38 17.97
N ARG A 4 0.17 32.19 17.91
CA ARG A 4 -0.23 31.48 19.12
C ARG A 4 1.04 30.97 19.84
N PRO A 5 1.01 30.80 21.18
CA PRO A 5 2.21 30.49 21.98
C PRO A 5 2.91 29.16 21.62
N ASP A 6 2.21 28.29 20.90
CA ASP A 6 2.59 26.97 20.41
C ASP A 6 3.24 26.99 19.01
N GLY A 7 3.30 28.14 18.33
CA GLY A 7 4.04 28.30 17.07
C GLY A 7 3.32 27.78 15.83
N GLU A 8 2.11 27.24 15.97
CA GLU A 8 1.23 26.91 14.85
C GLU A 8 0.33 28.11 14.49
N PHE A 9 0.19 28.36 13.19
CA PHE A 9 -0.73 29.36 12.66
C PHE A 9 -1.43 28.83 11.41
N GLU A 10 -2.69 29.21 11.25
CA GLU A 10 -3.53 28.88 10.11
C GLU A 10 -3.98 30.20 9.46
N VAL A 11 -3.84 30.30 8.14
CA VAL A 11 -4.16 31.51 7.36
C VAL A 11 -4.76 31.10 6.02
N ASP A 12 -5.94 31.65 5.72
CA ASP A 12 -6.55 31.56 4.40
C ASP A 12 -6.03 32.68 3.50
N CYS A 13 -5.36 32.32 2.40
CA CYS A 13 -4.87 33.27 1.41
C CYS A 13 -4.72 32.63 0.02
N ASP A 14 -4.82 33.42 -1.05
CA ASP A 14 -4.56 32.96 -2.42
C ASP A 14 -3.05 32.80 -2.69
N PHE A 15 -2.24 33.65 -2.05
CA PHE A 15 -0.80 33.73 -2.22
C PHE A 15 -0.13 33.91 -0.87
N PHE A 16 0.81 33.02 -0.56
CA PHE A 16 1.68 33.09 0.60
C PHE A 16 3.09 33.49 0.14
N LEU A 17 3.40 34.77 0.28
CA LEU A 17 4.69 35.34 -0.13
C LEU A 17 5.68 35.27 1.04
N VAL A 18 6.83 34.64 0.82
CA VAL A 18 7.82 34.37 1.87
C VAL A 18 9.20 34.84 1.41
N GLU A 19 9.91 35.57 2.25
CA GLU A 19 11.34 35.83 2.07
C GLU A 19 12.17 34.74 2.75
N ASN A 20 13.13 34.16 2.04
CA ASN A 20 13.97 33.06 2.52
C ASN A 20 13.14 31.82 2.91
N ALA A 21 12.21 31.48 2.03
CA ALA A 21 11.36 30.31 2.12
C ALA A 21 12.19 29.04 2.32
N ARG A 22 11.79 28.24 3.30
CA ARG A 22 12.35 26.90 3.46
C ARG A 22 11.86 26.00 2.33
N GLU A 23 12.67 25.03 1.93
CA GLU A 23 12.36 24.14 0.79
C GLU A 23 10.98 23.46 0.91
N TYR A 24 10.52 23.15 2.13
CA TYR A 24 9.20 22.54 2.31
C TYR A 24 8.03 23.50 2.04
N MET A 25 8.21 24.81 2.24
CA MET A 25 7.15 25.80 2.01
C MET A 25 6.82 25.90 0.52
N LEU A 26 7.86 25.81 -0.32
CA LEU A 26 7.76 25.87 -1.78
C LEU A 26 7.14 24.61 -2.41
N LYS A 27 6.77 23.62 -1.60
CA LYS A 27 6.08 22.40 -2.05
C LYS A 27 4.55 22.57 -2.10
N GLN A 28 4.03 23.60 -1.45
CA GLN A 28 2.60 23.94 -1.44
C GLN A 28 2.30 24.97 -2.53
N SER A 29 1.22 24.76 -3.26
CA SER A 29 0.71 25.72 -4.25
C SER A 29 0.25 26.97 -3.54
N GLY A 30 0.49 28.13 -4.16
CA GLY A 30 0.22 29.41 -3.51
C GLY A 30 1.41 29.94 -2.71
N CYS A 31 2.42 29.14 -2.37
CA CYS A 31 3.61 29.59 -1.65
C CYS A 31 4.75 30.01 -2.59
N TYR A 32 5.22 31.26 -2.48
CA TYR A 32 6.24 31.82 -3.37
C TYR A 32 7.39 32.47 -2.61
N GLU A 33 8.62 32.17 -3.03
CA GLU A 33 9.82 32.88 -2.61
C GLU A 33 9.89 34.25 -3.28
N ILE A 34 10.03 35.31 -2.48
CA ILE A 34 10.10 36.70 -2.94
C ILE A 34 11.41 37.39 -2.59
N ALA A 35 12.34 36.75 -1.88
CA ALA A 35 13.63 37.33 -1.54
C ALA A 35 14.37 37.80 -2.81
N GLY A 36 14.72 39.09 -2.82
CA GLY A 36 15.43 39.71 -3.93
C GLY A 36 14.56 40.06 -5.16
N LYS A 37 13.24 39.92 -5.09
CA LYS A 37 12.31 40.39 -6.12
C LYS A 37 11.82 41.81 -5.82
N SER A 38 11.62 42.61 -6.85
CA SER A 38 10.94 43.91 -6.78
C SER A 38 9.42 43.75 -6.76
N ASP A 39 8.71 44.79 -6.31
CA ASP A 39 7.23 44.81 -6.27
C ASP A 39 6.61 44.54 -7.65
N ASP A 40 7.20 45.08 -8.73
CA ASP A 40 6.73 44.87 -10.10
C ASP A 40 6.91 43.41 -10.55
N GLU A 41 8.00 42.76 -10.16
CA GLU A 41 8.25 41.33 -10.45
C GLU A 41 7.29 40.44 -9.66
N ILE A 42 6.98 40.80 -8.42
CA ILE A 42 5.99 40.09 -7.60
C ILE A 42 4.60 40.26 -8.22
N ALA A 43 4.19 41.47 -8.59
CA ALA A 43 2.89 41.73 -9.21
C ALA A 43 2.72 40.95 -10.53
N ALA A 44 3.73 40.98 -11.41
CA ALA A 44 3.68 40.22 -12.66
C ALA A 44 3.62 38.70 -12.44
N MET A 45 4.32 38.19 -11.41
CA MET A 45 4.25 36.79 -11.02
C MET A 45 2.83 36.41 -10.55
N LEU A 46 2.21 37.25 -9.71
CA LEU A 46 0.86 37.04 -9.20
C LEU A 46 -0.19 37.08 -10.32
N ASP A 47 -0.09 38.04 -11.24
CA ASP A 47 -0.99 38.17 -12.39
C ASP A 47 -0.90 36.97 -13.34
N ALA A 48 0.29 36.38 -13.49
CA ALA A 48 0.45 35.16 -14.30
C ALA A 48 -0.26 33.94 -13.69
N GLN A 49 -0.52 33.95 -12.38
CA GLN A 49 -1.09 32.84 -11.63
C GLN A 49 -2.60 33.02 -11.32
N SER A 50 -3.13 34.24 -11.41
CA SER A 50 -4.52 34.57 -11.03
C SER A 50 -5.48 34.78 -12.22
N PRO A 51 -6.67 34.15 -12.26
CA PRO A 51 -6.97 32.79 -11.83
C PRO A 51 -7.10 31.87 -13.06
N LYS A 52 -6.12 31.00 -13.29
CA LYS A 52 -6.26 29.86 -14.22
C LYS A 52 -6.10 28.54 -13.46
N PHE A 53 -7.06 28.24 -12.59
CA PHE A 53 -7.07 26.97 -11.88
C PHE A 53 -7.62 25.85 -12.78
N LYS A 54 -6.79 24.84 -13.04
CA LYS A 54 -7.22 23.59 -13.67
C LYS A 54 -7.29 22.51 -12.60
N PHE A 55 -8.49 22.13 -12.22
CA PHE A 55 -8.73 21.02 -11.31
C PHE A 55 -8.75 19.72 -12.12
N LYS A 56 -7.78 18.84 -11.87
CA LYS A 56 -7.80 17.48 -12.40
C LYS A 56 -7.53 16.52 -11.24
N SER A 57 -8.46 15.59 -11.00
CA SER A 57 -8.20 14.50 -10.08
C SER A 57 -7.32 13.45 -10.75
N HIS A 58 -6.15 13.22 -10.18
CA HIS A 58 -5.17 12.25 -10.67
C HIS A 58 -5.20 10.92 -9.92
N VAL A 59 -5.97 10.86 -8.82
CA VAL A 59 -6.07 9.69 -7.96
C VAL A 59 -7.54 9.46 -7.64
N HIS A 60 -7.97 8.21 -7.78
CA HIS A 60 -9.27 7.76 -7.29
C HIS A 60 -9.11 7.28 -5.83
N TYR A 61 -10.02 7.70 -4.96
CA TYR A 61 -10.05 7.30 -3.54
C TYR A 61 -11.34 6.57 -3.20
N ASP A 62 -11.21 5.35 -2.68
CA ASP A 62 -12.28 4.55 -2.11
C ASP A 62 -12.11 4.48 -0.59
N SER A 63 -12.99 5.17 0.13
CA SER A 63 -12.93 5.25 1.59
C SER A 63 -13.31 3.94 2.28
N THR A 64 -14.10 3.07 1.63
CA THR A 64 -14.64 1.84 2.23
C THR A 64 -13.55 0.81 2.53
N ILE A 65 -12.49 0.80 1.72
CA ILE A 65 -11.33 -0.09 1.88
C ILE A 65 -10.10 0.64 2.44
N CYS A 66 -10.22 1.92 2.78
CA CYS A 66 -9.14 2.70 3.38
C CYS A 66 -8.83 2.21 4.79
N GLN A 67 -7.54 2.08 5.13
CA GLN A 67 -7.12 1.66 6.47
C GLN A 67 -7.11 2.80 7.49
N TYR A 68 -7.29 4.05 7.05
CA TYR A 68 -7.32 5.24 7.92
C TYR A 68 -8.76 5.69 8.23
N HIS A 69 -9.64 5.63 7.24
CA HIS A 69 -11.01 6.13 7.29
C HIS A 69 -11.80 5.62 8.51
N GLU A 70 -12.34 6.56 9.30
CA GLU A 70 -13.22 6.31 10.46
C GLU A 70 -12.66 5.33 11.51
N ARG A 71 -11.33 5.19 11.59
CA ARG A 71 -10.69 4.38 12.62
C ARG A 71 -10.64 5.13 13.95
N ARG A 72 -10.76 4.40 15.07
CA ARG A 72 -10.59 4.98 16.42
C ARG A 72 -9.16 5.46 16.72
N HIS A 73 -8.18 4.94 16.00
CA HIS A 73 -6.77 5.23 16.20
C HIS A 73 -6.08 5.43 14.85
N GLU A 74 -5.05 6.27 14.83
CA GLU A 74 -4.21 6.45 13.66
C GLU A 74 -3.28 5.25 13.48
N ILE A 75 -3.58 4.43 12.46
CA ILE A 75 -2.86 3.19 12.15
C ILE A 75 -2.24 3.17 10.76
N CYS A 76 -2.64 4.09 9.89
CA CYS A 76 -2.20 4.14 8.50
C CYS A 76 -2.13 5.59 8.02
N GLY A 77 -1.03 5.97 7.39
CA GLY A 77 -0.84 7.33 6.85
C GLY A 77 0.13 7.39 5.69
N ARG A 78 0.49 6.24 5.12
CA ARG A 78 1.61 6.12 4.19
C ARG A 78 1.43 6.94 2.91
N CYS A 79 0.19 7.12 2.46
CA CYS A 79 -0.12 7.99 1.33
C CYS A 79 0.25 9.46 1.59
N VAL A 80 0.08 9.93 2.83
CA VAL A 80 0.47 11.26 3.30
C VAL A 80 1.99 11.35 3.37
N GLU A 81 2.65 10.34 3.98
CA GLU A 81 4.12 10.26 4.07
C GLU A 81 4.81 10.18 2.69
N ALA A 82 4.17 9.55 1.71
CA ALA A 82 4.69 9.40 0.36
C ALA A 82 4.40 10.62 -0.53
N CYS A 83 3.54 11.55 -0.10
CA CYS A 83 3.15 12.71 -0.89
C CYS A 83 4.24 13.78 -0.87
N PRO A 84 4.91 14.07 -2.00
CA PRO A 84 6.02 15.02 -2.01
C PRO A 84 5.59 16.47 -1.81
N THR A 85 4.32 16.80 -2.07
CA THR A 85 3.77 18.15 -2.01
C THR A 85 2.78 18.36 -0.86
N VAL A 86 2.63 17.36 0.02
CA VAL A 86 1.67 17.41 1.13
C VAL A 86 0.22 17.64 0.66
N ALA A 87 -0.07 17.25 -0.60
CA ALA A 87 -1.41 17.33 -1.19
C ALA A 87 -2.46 16.38 -0.54
N ILE A 88 -2.04 15.54 0.40
CA ILE A 88 -2.91 14.64 1.14
C ILE A 88 -2.72 14.97 2.62
N LEU A 89 -3.81 15.31 3.31
CA LEU A 89 -3.81 15.65 4.73
C LEU A 89 -4.65 14.65 5.52
N LYS A 90 -4.33 14.54 6.80
CA LYS A 90 -5.08 13.78 7.79
C LYS A 90 -6.00 14.74 8.54
N GLU A 91 -7.30 14.49 8.48
CA GLU A 91 -8.27 15.12 9.38
C GLU A 91 -8.41 14.19 10.59
N ASP A 92 -8.14 14.72 11.78
CA ASP A 92 -7.92 13.88 12.95
C ASP A 92 -9.16 13.52 13.77
N GLU A 93 -10.25 14.31 13.71
CA GLU A 93 -11.44 14.04 14.53
C GLU A 93 -12.22 12.86 13.97
N THR A 94 -12.39 12.83 12.65
CA THR A 94 -13.16 11.79 11.95
C THR A 94 -12.27 10.81 11.17
N LYS A 95 -10.94 10.99 11.20
CA LYS A 95 -9.96 10.19 10.47
C LYS A 95 -10.24 10.14 8.97
N HIS A 96 -10.57 11.29 8.38
CA HIS A 96 -10.72 11.42 6.94
C HIS A 96 -9.42 11.86 6.26
N LEU A 97 -9.22 11.41 5.02
CA LEU A 97 -8.15 11.94 4.18
C LEU A 97 -8.71 13.10 3.35
N VAL A 98 -8.01 14.23 3.37
CA VAL A 98 -8.33 15.42 2.57
C VAL A 98 -7.34 15.53 1.42
N PHE A 99 -7.83 15.79 0.21
CA PHE A 99 -7.02 15.82 -1.01
C PHE A 99 -7.05 17.20 -1.65
N SER A 100 -5.90 17.82 -1.80
CA SER A 100 -5.74 19.02 -2.62
C SER A 100 -5.47 18.63 -4.06
N HIS A 101 -6.39 19.00 -4.96
CA HIS A 101 -6.22 18.78 -6.40
C HIS A 101 -5.26 19.78 -7.06
N ILE A 102 -4.96 20.89 -6.38
CA ILE A 102 -4.05 21.93 -6.88
C ILE A 102 -2.61 21.53 -6.55
N ASP A 103 -2.36 21.05 -5.33
CA ASP A 103 -1.03 20.61 -4.89
C ASP A 103 -0.62 19.25 -5.47
N CYS A 104 -1.55 18.52 -6.08
CA CYS A 104 -1.27 17.21 -6.63
C CYS A 104 -0.44 17.32 -7.93
N VAL A 105 0.83 16.92 -7.86
CA VAL A 105 1.75 16.91 -9.02
C VAL A 105 1.64 15.66 -9.92
N ASN A 106 0.57 14.88 -9.79
CA ASN A 106 0.33 13.65 -10.59
C ASN A 106 1.45 12.59 -10.53
N CYS A 107 2.24 12.52 -9.45
CA CYS A 107 3.33 11.53 -9.38
C CYS A 107 2.86 10.10 -9.06
N GLY A 108 1.71 9.98 -8.37
CA GLY A 108 1.12 8.71 -7.97
C GLY A 108 1.83 7.96 -6.82
N GLY A 109 2.76 8.61 -6.10
CA GLY A 109 3.46 7.99 -4.96
C GLY A 109 2.54 7.44 -3.86
N CYS A 110 1.35 8.04 -3.68
CA CYS A 110 0.35 7.55 -2.74
C CYS A 110 -0.30 6.22 -3.18
N VAL A 111 -0.38 5.95 -4.49
CA VAL A 111 -0.94 4.71 -5.06
C VAL A 111 0.03 3.53 -4.85
N SER A 112 1.33 3.76 -5.01
CA SER A 112 2.32 2.68 -4.84
C SER A 112 2.33 2.13 -3.42
N VAL A 113 2.18 2.99 -2.42
CA VAL A 113 2.22 2.63 -0.99
C VAL A 113 0.87 2.23 -0.39
N CYS A 114 -0.25 2.41 -1.09
CA CYS A 114 -1.58 2.08 -0.54
C CYS A 114 -1.74 0.54 -0.46
N PRO A 115 -1.85 -0.06 0.74
CA PRO A 115 -1.86 -1.53 0.86
C PRO A 115 -3.18 -2.17 0.42
N SER A 116 -4.32 -1.53 0.72
CA SER A 116 -5.64 -2.03 0.35
C SER A 116 -6.00 -1.75 -1.11
N GLY A 117 -5.31 -0.80 -1.74
CA GLY A 117 -5.70 -0.29 -3.06
C GLY A 117 -6.83 0.75 -3.01
N ALA A 118 -7.11 1.32 -1.83
CA ALA A 118 -8.02 2.46 -1.65
C ALA A 118 -7.66 3.67 -2.53
N LEU A 119 -6.39 3.83 -2.87
CA LEU A 119 -5.94 4.79 -3.87
C LEU A 119 -5.61 4.06 -5.17
N ASP A 120 -6.15 4.54 -6.27
CA ASP A 120 -5.81 4.08 -7.62
C ASP A 120 -5.45 5.25 -8.53
N TYR A 121 -4.64 4.99 -9.55
CA TYR A 121 -4.11 6.04 -10.42
C TYR A 121 -5.11 6.34 -11.55
N SER A 122 -5.69 7.54 -11.57
CA SER A 122 -6.81 7.84 -12.48
C SER A 122 -6.43 7.76 -13.96
N ASP A 123 -5.20 8.17 -14.32
CA ASP A 123 -4.73 8.14 -15.71
C ASP A 123 -4.43 6.70 -16.18
N MET A 124 -4.17 5.76 -15.27
CA MET A 124 -3.94 4.35 -15.57
C MET A 124 -4.36 3.46 -14.38
N PRO A 125 -5.67 3.21 -14.20
CA PRO A 125 -6.16 2.36 -13.13
C PRO A 125 -5.63 0.94 -13.26
N ARG A 126 -5.58 0.18 -12.16
CA ARG A 126 -5.03 -1.19 -12.14
C ARG A 126 -5.59 -2.09 -13.24
N ASN A 127 -6.90 -2.04 -13.47
CA ASN A 127 -7.56 -2.84 -14.52
C ASN A 127 -7.05 -2.49 -15.93
N SER A 128 -6.84 -1.20 -16.21
CA SER A 128 -6.30 -0.74 -17.49
C SER A 128 -4.83 -1.14 -17.63
N PHE A 129 -4.04 -0.97 -16.57
CA PHE A 129 -2.66 -1.42 -16.51
C PHE A 129 -2.56 -2.92 -16.86
N ALA A 130 -3.44 -3.75 -16.29
CA ALA A 130 -3.50 -5.18 -16.55
C ALA A 130 -3.77 -5.54 -18.01
N GLN A 131 -4.70 -4.85 -18.66
CA GLN A 131 -5.00 -5.09 -20.07
C GLN A 131 -3.83 -4.67 -20.97
N ILE A 132 -3.17 -3.56 -20.63
CA ILE A 132 -1.96 -3.13 -21.35
C ILE A 132 -0.84 -4.15 -21.15
N ALA A 133 -0.62 -4.64 -19.93
CA ALA A 133 0.41 -5.63 -19.62
C ALA A 133 0.29 -6.91 -20.47
N LYS A 134 -0.94 -7.36 -20.79
CA LYS A 134 -1.18 -8.50 -21.69
C LYS A 134 -0.63 -8.31 -23.11
N LEU A 135 -0.52 -7.06 -23.58
CA LEU A 135 0.05 -6.75 -24.89
C LEU A 135 1.58 -6.92 -24.92
N TYR A 136 2.22 -7.06 -23.76
CA TYR A 136 3.66 -7.30 -23.62
C TYR A 136 4.01 -8.78 -23.56
N ARG A 137 3.07 -9.69 -23.87
CA ARG A 137 3.37 -11.11 -24.00
C ARG A 137 4.56 -11.33 -24.93
N ASP A 138 5.56 -12.07 -24.46
CA ASP A 138 6.78 -12.40 -25.18
C ASP A 138 7.58 -11.14 -25.60
N LYS A 139 7.49 -10.07 -24.78
CA LYS A 139 8.23 -8.82 -24.92
C LYS A 139 8.81 -8.38 -23.57
N ILE A 140 10.00 -7.77 -23.59
CA ILE A 140 10.58 -7.10 -22.42
C ILE A 140 9.97 -5.71 -22.34
N ALA A 141 9.30 -5.40 -21.24
CA ALA A 141 8.71 -4.08 -21.03
C ALA A 141 9.78 -3.09 -20.52
N LEU A 142 9.95 -1.99 -21.24
CA LEU A 142 10.77 -0.84 -20.84
C LEU A 142 9.86 0.27 -20.32
N ILE A 143 9.68 0.36 -19.01
CA ILE A 143 8.89 1.41 -18.37
C ILE A 143 9.63 2.74 -18.49
N VAL A 144 8.95 3.73 -19.07
CA VAL A 144 9.45 5.08 -19.31
C VAL A 144 8.38 6.11 -18.94
N PRO A 145 8.70 7.17 -18.17
CA PRO A 145 7.78 8.28 -17.96
C PRO A 145 7.44 8.98 -19.28
N VAL A 146 6.19 9.39 -19.46
CA VAL A 146 5.77 10.16 -20.66
C VAL A 146 6.56 11.47 -20.80
N LYS A 147 7.01 12.04 -19.68
CA LYS A 147 7.83 13.27 -19.65
C LYS A 147 9.31 13.01 -19.95
N ALA A 148 9.76 11.76 -19.97
CA ALA A 148 11.14 11.44 -20.28
C ALA A 148 11.45 11.84 -21.73
N ASN A 149 12.53 12.58 -21.93
CA ASN A 149 12.97 12.97 -23.26
C ASN A 149 13.62 11.76 -23.95
N LEU A 150 12.79 10.96 -24.63
CA LEU A 150 13.23 9.80 -25.39
C LEU A 150 13.91 10.17 -26.71
N GLU A 151 13.68 11.38 -27.24
CA GLU A 151 14.25 11.84 -28.51
C GLU A 151 15.78 12.01 -28.44
N ASN A 152 16.30 12.33 -27.25
CA ASN A 152 17.73 12.51 -27.02
C ASN A 152 18.49 11.23 -26.65
N LEU A 153 17.80 10.09 -26.52
CA LEU A 153 18.44 8.82 -26.20
C LEU A 153 19.15 8.24 -27.42
N SER A 154 20.48 8.17 -27.36
CA SER A 154 21.30 7.54 -28.40
C SER A 154 21.33 6.01 -28.22
N LEU A 155 20.17 5.38 -28.41
CA LEU A 155 19.97 3.95 -28.12
C LEU A 155 19.15 3.24 -29.19
N ASN A 156 19.66 2.11 -29.68
CA ASN A 156 18.89 1.17 -30.50
C ASN A 156 18.20 0.16 -29.58
N LEU A 157 16.86 0.19 -29.55
CA LEU A 157 16.09 -0.77 -28.76
C LEU A 157 16.17 -2.17 -29.39
N PRO A 158 16.46 -3.22 -28.60
CA PRO A 158 16.34 -4.60 -29.08
C PRO A 158 14.93 -4.90 -29.58
N ALA A 159 14.80 -5.73 -30.62
CA ALA A 159 13.51 -6.02 -31.27
C ALA A 159 12.44 -6.66 -30.35
N ASN A 160 12.87 -7.28 -29.25
CA ASN A 160 12.02 -7.87 -28.22
C ASN A 160 11.70 -6.91 -27.07
N VAL A 161 12.21 -5.67 -27.08
CA VAL A 161 11.95 -4.66 -26.05
C VAL A 161 10.91 -3.67 -26.56
N LEU A 162 9.86 -3.42 -25.78
CA LEU A 162 8.84 -2.43 -26.08
C LEU A 162 8.75 -1.37 -24.99
N PRO A 163 8.71 -0.06 -25.34
CA PRO A 163 8.43 1.00 -24.38
C PRO A 163 7.03 0.82 -23.76
N PHE A 164 6.93 0.98 -22.44
CA PHE A 164 5.71 1.10 -21.67
C PHE A 164 5.68 2.50 -21.07
N ALA A 165 4.94 3.40 -21.73
CA ALA A 165 4.82 4.78 -21.29
C ALA A 165 3.90 4.89 -20.07
N VAL A 166 4.40 5.52 -19.00
CA VAL A 166 3.64 5.77 -17.77
C VAL A 166 3.52 7.28 -17.50
N SER A 167 2.31 7.75 -17.20
CA SER A 167 2.06 9.18 -16.95
C SER A 167 2.63 9.67 -15.62
N GLY A 168 2.68 8.80 -14.61
CA GLY A 168 3.21 9.08 -13.29
C GLY A 168 4.47 8.27 -13.00
N GLU A 169 5.47 8.92 -12.40
CA GLU A 169 6.80 8.33 -12.17
C GLU A 169 6.87 7.43 -10.92
N ARG A 170 5.83 7.41 -10.06
CA ARG A 170 5.91 6.84 -8.70
C ARG A 170 4.73 5.96 -8.28
N PHE A 171 3.81 5.61 -9.18
CA PHE A 171 2.60 4.84 -8.84
C PHE A 171 2.77 3.33 -8.88
N LEU A 172 3.84 2.84 -9.52
CA LEU A 172 4.09 1.41 -9.68
C LEU A 172 4.29 0.76 -8.31
N SER A 173 3.49 -0.26 -8.05
CA SER A 173 3.52 -1.06 -6.82
C SER A 173 3.93 -2.49 -7.13
N GLU A 174 4.06 -3.31 -6.10
CA GLU A 174 4.38 -4.73 -6.19
C GLU A 174 3.35 -5.48 -7.05
N THR A 175 2.07 -5.14 -6.92
CA THR A 175 0.99 -5.66 -7.77
C THR A 175 1.19 -5.31 -9.24
N HIS A 176 1.43 -4.03 -9.56
CA HIS A 176 1.62 -3.59 -10.96
C HIS A 176 2.81 -4.29 -11.62
N LEU A 177 3.95 -4.29 -10.92
CA LEU A 177 5.17 -4.88 -11.44
C LEU A 177 5.04 -6.40 -11.58
N LEU A 178 4.47 -7.11 -10.60
CA LEU A 178 4.23 -8.56 -10.71
C LEU A 178 3.27 -8.89 -11.85
N THR A 179 2.21 -8.11 -12.04
CA THR A 179 1.31 -8.24 -13.20
C THR A 179 2.10 -8.14 -14.50
N LEU A 180 2.94 -7.10 -14.67
CA LEU A 180 3.70 -6.91 -15.89
C LEU A 180 4.76 -8.02 -16.12
N LEU A 181 5.47 -8.43 -15.08
CA LEU A 181 6.43 -9.53 -15.12
C LEU A 181 5.78 -10.83 -15.58
N GLN A 182 4.59 -11.15 -15.04
CA GLN A 182 3.88 -12.37 -15.37
C GLN A 182 3.19 -12.34 -16.74
N GLU A 183 2.55 -11.23 -17.11
CA GLU A 183 1.90 -11.15 -18.43
C GLU A 183 2.95 -11.16 -19.56
N SER A 184 4.12 -10.54 -19.33
CA SER A 184 5.22 -10.55 -20.30
C SER A 184 6.01 -11.85 -20.33
N GLY A 185 6.18 -12.50 -19.19
CA GLY A 185 7.12 -13.62 -19.01
C GLY A 185 8.59 -13.19 -19.00
N ALA A 186 8.88 -11.90 -18.82
CA ALA A 186 10.21 -11.34 -18.92
C ALA A 186 10.57 -10.44 -17.74
N GLN A 187 11.86 -10.15 -17.60
CA GLN A 187 12.31 -9.06 -16.73
C GLN A 187 11.71 -7.72 -17.21
N VAL A 188 11.44 -6.84 -16.25
CA VAL A 188 11.00 -5.47 -16.52
C VAL A 188 12.18 -4.51 -16.35
N VAL A 189 12.35 -3.59 -17.29
CA VAL A 189 13.36 -2.52 -17.19
C VAL A 189 12.65 -1.21 -16.88
N ILE A 190 13.11 -0.49 -15.87
CA ILE A 190 12.60 0.85 -15.52
C ILE A 190 13.68 1.87 -15.85
N TYR A 191 13.39 2.81 -16.75
CA TYR A 191 14.26 3.94 -17.03
C TYR A 191 13.75 5.19 -16.30
N GLU A 192 14.33 5.45 -15.12
CA GLU A 192 13.98 6.58 -14.27
C GLU A 192 15.12 6.85 -13.28
N GLN A 193 15.54 8.12 -13.18
CA GLN A 193 16.59 8.56 -12.27
C GLN A 193 16.16 8.43 -10.81
N ASN A 194 14.91 8.76 -10.51
CA ASN A 194 14.39 8.79 -9.14
C ASN A 194 13.04 8.08 -9.03
N ILE A 195 13.09 6.75 -8.94
CA ILE A 195 11.90 5.95 -8.65
C ILE A 195 11.36 6.29 -7.25
N GLY A 196 10.04 6.44 -7.14
CA GLY A 196 9.41 6.77 -5.86
C GLY A 196 9.70 5.70 -4.78
N LYS A 197 9.71 6.10 -3.50
CA LYS A 197 10.01 5.21 -2.37
C LYS A 197 9.15 3.93 -2.38
N GLY A 198 7.85 4.04 -2.63
CA GLY A 198 6.96 2.87 -2.74
C GLY A 198 7.29 1.97 -3.92
N THR A 199 7.65 2.53 -5.08
CA THR A 199 8.10 1.74 -6.24
C THR A 199 9.43 1.04 -5.97
N LYS A 200 10.35 1.70 -5.26
CA LYS A 200 11.61 1.09 -4.82
C LYS A 200 11.35 -0.12 -3.92
N ASP A 201 10.52 0.04 -2.91
CA ASP A 201 10.12 -1.05 -2.01
C ASP A 201 9.49 -2.22 -2.78
N ALA A 202 8.65 -1.94 -3.78
CA ALA A 202 8.06 -2.94 -4.65
C ALA A 202 9.11 -3.70 -5.48
N VAL A 203 10.08 -2.98 -6.05
CA VAL A 203 11.20 -3.57 -6.80
C VAL A 203 12.04 -4.47 -5.88
N ASP A 204 12.36 -4.02 -4.67
CA ASP A 204 13.17 -4.78 -3.71
C ASP A 204 12.46 -6.07 -3.25
N ILE A 205 11.14 -6.01 -3.02
CA ILE A 205 10.33 -7.21 -2.71
C ILE A 205 10.36 -8.20 -3.88
N LEU A 206 10.09 -7.73 -5.11
CA LEU A 206 10.00 -8.62 -6.27
C LEU A 206 11.36 -9.21 -6.66
N ASN A 207 12.44 -8.44 -6.54
CA ASN A 207 13.78 -8.95 -6.79
C ASN A 207 14.16 -10.04 -5.79
N GLN A 208 13.87 -9.89 -4.49
CA GLN A 208 14.08 -10.98 -3.52
C GLN A 208 13.28 -12.24 -3.88
N ILE A 209 12.01 -12.10 -4.28
CA ILE A 209 11.14 -13.23 -4.66
C ILE A 209 11.71 -13.95 -5.88
N TYR A 210 12.08 -13.21 -6.92
CA TYR A 210 12.61 -13.79 -8.16
C TYR A 210 14.03 -14.36 -7.98
N GLU A 211 14.85 -13.78 -7.11
CA GLU A 211 16.16 -14.33 -6.76
C GLU A 211 15.99 -15.69 -6.07
N LEU A 212 15.03 -15.85 -5.15
CA LEU A 212 14.73 -17.13 -4.51
C LEU A 212 14.15 -18.18 -5.48
N LYS A 213 13.28 -17.77 -6.40
CA LYS A 213 12.58 -18.69 -7.32
C LYS A 213 13.39 -19.07 -8.56
N PHE A 214 14.03 -18.08 -9.17
CA PHE A 214 14.63 -18.19 -10.49
C PHE A 214 16.13 -17.91 -10.50
N ASN A 215 16.72 -17.49 -9.37
CA ASN A 215 18.10 -17.01 -9.29
C ASN A 215 18.38 -15.81 -10.22
N GLU A 216 17.37 -14.97 -10.42
CA GLU A 216 17.42 -13.79 -11.30
C GLU A 216 16.71 -12.62 -10.66
N LYS A 217 17.08 -11.38 -11.03
CA LYS A 217 16.29 -10.21 -10.66
C LYS A 217 15.02 -10.14 -11.50
N ALA A 218 13.93 -9.65 -10.91
CA ALA A 218 12.70 -9.40 -11.63
C ALA A 218 12.78 -8.08 -12.43
N VAL A 219 13.25 -7.02 -11.76
CA VAL A 219 13.22 -5.65 -12.26
C VAL A 219 14.61 -5.03 -12.26
N LEU A 220 15.00 -4.47 -13.40
CA LEU A 220 16.25 -3.76 -13.61
C LEU A 220 15.99 -2.24 -13.67
N VAL A 221 16.53 -1.49 -12.72
CA VAL A 221 16.37 -0.02 -12.68
C VAL A 221 17.59 0.65 -13.31
N ALA A 222 17.33 1.51 -14.28
CA ALA A 222 18.32 2.24 -15.05
C ALA A 222 18.14 3.76 -14.85
N PRO A 223 18.98 4.42 -14.01
CA PRO A 223 18.83 5.85 -13.73
C PRO A 223 19.41 6.78 -14.79
N ASN A 224 20.13 6.25 -15.78
CA ASN A 224 20.77 7.00 -16.85
C ASN A 224 20.99 6.12 -18.08
N GLU A 225 21.39 6.73 -19.19
CA GLU A 225 21.54 6.06 -20.48
C GLU A 225 22.53 4.88 -20.46
N ASP A 226 23.68 5.02 -19.78
CA ASP A 226 24.68 3.94 -19.70
C ASP A 226 24.14 2.72 -18.95
N LYS A 227 23.43 2.96 -17.84
CA LYS A 227 22.75 1.90 -17.08
C LYS A 227 21.59 1.30 -17.86
N LEU A 228 20.91 2.10 -18.69
CA LEU A 228 19.86 1.59 -19.58
C LEU A 228 20.45 0.64 -20.64
N LYS A 229 21.54 1.01 -21.30
CA LYS A 229 22.25 0.12 -22.25
C LYS A 229 22.65 -1.20 -21.60
N SER A 230 23.25 -1.12 -20.41
CA SER A 230 23.61 -2.29 -19.60
C SER A 230 22.39 -3.16 -19.27
N ALA A 231 21.32 -2.56 -18.74
CA ALA A 231 20.09 -3.27 -18.37
C ALA A 231 19.44 -3.96 -19.58
N LEU A 232 19.33 -3.26 -20.72
CA LEU A 232 18.73 -3.82 -21.94
C LEU A 232 19.55 -4.97 -22.53
N SER A 233 20.88 -4.94 -22.41
CA SER A 233 21.73 -6.07 -22.85
C SER A 233 21.63 -7.32 -21.96
N GLN A 234 21.24 -7.14 -20.70
CA GLN A 234 21.14 -8.23 -19.72
C GLN A 234 19.70 -8.75 -19.57
N ALA A 235 18.71 -7.92 -19.90
CA ALA A 235 17.30 -8.22 -19.76
C ALA A 235 16.92 -9.46 -20.59
N LYS A 236 16.25 -10.42 -19.93
CA LYS A 236 15.88 -11.70 -20.54
C LYS A 236 14.48 -12.16 -20.13
N PHE A 237 13.99 -13.16 -20.86
CA PHE A 237 12.81 -13.92 -20.47
C PHE A 237 13.13 -14.82 -19.27
N ILE A 238 12.15 -15.01 -18.40
CA ILE A 238 12.27 -15.87 -17.23
C ILE A 238 11.31 -17.04 -17.43
N GLU A 239 11.88 -18.20 -17.76
CA GLU A 239 11.11 -19.42 -17.97
C GLU A 239 10.29 -19.77 -16.71
N GLY A 240 9.00 -20.06 -16.89
CA GLY A 240 8.08 -20.33 -15.78
C GLY A 240 7.57 -19.09 -15.04
N SER A 241 7.96 -17.86 -15.43
CA SER A 241 7.39 -16.64 -14.86
C SER A 241 6.06 -16.23 -15.53
N GLN A 242 5.77 -16.73 -16.74
CA GLN A 242 4.63 -16.25 -17.51
C GLN A 242 3.30 -16.78 -16.94
N HIS A 243 2.40 -15.88 -16.57
CA HIS A 243 1.08 -16.20 -16.03
C HIS A 243 0.07 -15.10 -16.35
N SER A 244 -1.14 -15.52 -16.72
CA SER A 244 -2.26 -14.61 -16.96
C SER A 244 -3.45 -15.05 -16.13
N MET A 245 -4.12 -14.08 -15.51
CA MET A 245 -5.34 -14.32 -14.74
C MET A 245 -6.36 -13.21 -14.96
N ALA A 246 -7.64 -13.54 -14.74
CA ALA A 246 -8.68 -12.54 -14.63
C ALA A 246 -8.58 -11.88 -13.25
N GLU A 247 -8.18 -10.62 -13.21
CA GLU A 247 -8.05 -9.83 -11.98
C GLU A 247 -9.17 -8.81 -11.79
N TYR A 248 -10.19 -8.83 -12.65
CA TYR A 248 -11.33 -7.92 -12.57
C TYR A 248 -12.06 -8.08 -11.22
N ALA A 249 -12.35 -6.94 -10.59
CA ALA A 249 -13.03 -6.82 -9.29
C ALA A 249 -12.27 -7.35 -8.07
N LEU A 250 -11.00 -7.76 -8.21
CA LEU A 250 -10.18 -8.14 -7.07
C LEU A 250 -9.52 -6.91 -6.42
N PRO A 251 -9.47 -6.82 -5.08
CA PRO A 251 -8.66 -5.83 -4.37
C PRO A 251 -7.17 -5.97 -4.71
N LYS A 252 -6.41 -4.86 -4.60
CA LYS A 252 -4.97 -4.81 -4.92
C LYS A 252 -4.17 -5.95 -4.24
N ARG A 253 -4.46 -6.19 -2.96
CA ARG A 253 -3.76 -7.20 -2.15
C ARG A 253 -4.10 -8.62 -2.60
N GLU A 254 -5.34 -8.89 -2.98
CA GLU A 254 -5.75 -10.21 -3.51
C GLU A 254 -5.14 -10.52 -4.88
N ILE A 255 -5.03 -9.51 -5.75
CA ILE A 255 -4.35 -9.66 -7.05
C ILE A 255 -2.91 -10.11 -6.82
N PHE A 256 -2.18 -9.39 -5.95
CA PHE A 256 -0.80 -9.75 -5.62
C PHE A 256 -0.71 -11.15 -4.98
N ALA A 257 -1.60 -11.46 -4.03
CA ALA A 257 -1.64 -12.75 -3.36
C ALA A 257 -1.81 -13.91 -4.34
N LYS A 258 -2.79 -13.85 -5.26
CA LYS A 258 -3.06 -14.92 -6.24
C LYS A 258 -1.92 -15.08 -7.26
N ARG A 259 -1.35 -13.96 -7.73
CA ARG A 259 -0.21 -13.98 -8.65
C ARG A 259 1.02 -14.59 -7.98
N LEU A 260 1.26 -14.25 -6.72
CA LEU A 260 2.37 -14.79 -5.94
C LEU A 260 2.13 -16.26 -5.58
N GLU A 261 0.91 -16.65 -5.20
CA GLU A 261 0.50 -18.04 -4.96
C GLU A 261 0.82 -18.92 -6.15
N TRP A 262 0.48 -18.47 -7.37
CA TRP A 262 0.80 -19.19 -8.59
C TRP A 262 2.32 -19.36 -8.80
N LEU A 263 3.10 -18.30 -8.54
CA LEU A 263 4.56 -18.31 -8.69
C LEU A 263 5.25 -19.23 -7.68
N VAL A 264 4.77 -19.22 -6.43
CA VAL A 264 5.24 -20.14 -5.37
C VAL A 264 4.84 -21.58 -5.71
N GLY A 265 3.60 -21.80 -6.14
CA GLY A 265 3.06 -23.12 -6.41
C GLY A 265 3.04 -23.98 -5.14
N GLY A 266 3.44 -25.24 -5.26
CA GLY A 266 3.55 -26.17 -4.12
C GLY A 266 4.89 -26.15 -3.38
N GLN A 267 5.73 -25.14 -3.60
CA GLN A 267 7.10 -25.08 -3.09
C GLN A 267 7.20 -24.26 -1.80
N ASN A 268 8.20 -24.52 -0.96
CA ASN A 268 8.62 -23.62 0.11
C ASN A 268 9.93 -22.97 -0.31
N LEU A 269 9.89 -21.66 -0.62
CA LEU A 269 11.02 -20.87 -1.09
C LEU A 269 11.68 -20.06 0.04
N GLY A 270 11.23 -20.23 1.29
CA GLY A 270 11.63 -19.40 2.43
C GLY A 270 10.76 -18.15 2.58
N SER A 271 11.37 -17.01 2.88
CA SER A 271 10.67 -15.75 3.14
C SER A 271 11.45 -14.56 2.60
N VAL A 272 10.76 -13.50 2.21
CA VAL A 272 11.37 -12.22 1.83
C VAL A 272 11.06 -11.14 2.85
N SER A 273 11.96 -10.16 2.97
CA SER A 273 11.76 -9.04 3.89
C SER A 273 11.02 -7.91 3.19
N THR A 274 10.15 -7.23 3.94
CA THR A 274 9.43 -6.05 3.48
C THR A 274 9.83 -4.82 4.28
N THR A 275 9.84 -3.67 3.61
CA THR A 275 10.23 -2.36 4.15
C THR A 275 9.05 -1.63 4.80
N GLU A 276 9.26 -0.38 5.23
CA GLU A 276 8.28 0.37 6.01
C GLU A 276 7.04 0.85 5.23
N LEU A 277 7.15 1.14 3.92
CA LEU A 277 6.03 1.70 3.15
C LEU A 277 5.13 0.62 2.56
N ILE A 278 5.68 -0.48 2.05
CA ILE A 278 4.89 -1.64 1.62
C ILE A 278 5.00 -2.72 2.69
N ARG A 279 4.00 -2.76 3.59
CA ARG A 279 4.01 -3.70 4.72
C ARG A 279 3.23 -4.98 4.43
N TYR A 280 3.88 -6.09 4.75
CA TYR A 280 3.27 -7.40 4.95
C TYR A 280 3.60 -7.89 6.35
N GLY A 281 2.89 -8.92 6.82
CA GLY A 281 3.11 -9.47 8.15
C GLY A 281 2.12 -10.56 8.50
N ARG A 282 2.34 -11.15 9.68
CA ARG A 282 1.48 -12.18 10.27
C ARG A 282 0.83 -11.66 11.54
N VAL A 283 -0.35 -12.19 11.82
CA VAL A 283 -1.03 -12.01 13.10
C VAL A 283 -0.87 -13.30 13.90
N GLU A 284 -0.47 -13.17 15.15
CA GLU A 284 -0.42 -14.26 16.13
C GLU A 284 -1.48 -14.01 17.20
N ILE A 285 -2.14 -15.06 17.68
CA ILE A 285 -3.06 -14.99 18.82
C ILE A 285 -2.62 -15.96 19.91
N ASN A 286 -2.46 -15.46 21.13
CA ASN A 286 -2.32 -16.29 22.32
C ASN A 286 -3.67 -16.97 22.60
N ARG A 287 -3.70 -18.29 22.43
CA ARG A 287 -4.91 -19.09 22.58
C ARG A 287 -5.39 -19.12 24.03
N ASP A 288 -4.51 -18.96 25.01
CA ASP A 288 -4.86 -19.10 26.42
C ASP A 288 -5.65 -17.89 26.94
N THR A 289 -5.34 -16.70 26.42
CA THR A 289 -5.99 -15.45 26.83
C THR A 289 -7.11 -15.01 25.87
N CYS A 290 -7.18 -15.59 24.67
CA CYS A 290 -8.22 -15.25 23.71
C CYS A 290 -9.60 -15.77 24.15
N THR A 291 -10.52 -14.85 24.42
CA THR A 291 -11.93 -15.15 24.76
C THR A 291 -12.82 -15.35 23.54
N LEU A 292 -12.26 -15.26 22.32
CA LEU A 292 -12.98 -15.40 21.06
C LEU A 292 -14.13 -14.39 20.86
N CYS A 293 -13.99 -13.17 21.40
CA CYS A 293 -15.01 -12.11 21.30
C CYS A 293 -15.20 -11.51 19.89
N LEU A 294 -14.33 -11.89 18.93
CA LEU A 294 -14.35 -11.48 17.53
C LEU A 294 -14.13 -9.98 17.25
N SER A 295 -13.72 -9.17 18.25
CA SER A 295 -13.39 -7.75 18.03
C SER A 295 -12.32 -7.55 16.95
N CYS A 296 -11.33 -8.43 16.87
CA CYS A 296 -10.29 -8.38 15.84
C CYS A 296 -10.81 -8.73 14.43
N VAL A 297 -11.82 -9.60 14.33
CA VAL A 297 -12.50 -9.93 13.08
C VAL A 297 -13.31 -8.73 12.60
N GLY A 298 -14.10 -8.11 13.48
CA GLY A 298 -14.85 -6.89 13.16
C GLY A 298 -13.96 -5.69 12.82
N ALA A 299 -12.73 -5.64 13.35
CA ALA A 299 -11.74 -4.63 13.02
C ALA A 299 -11.13 -4.78 11.61
N CYS A 300 -11.14 -5.99 11.04
CA CYS A 300 -10.47 -6.32 9.79
C CYS A 300 -11.35 -6.01 8.56
N ASN A 301 -11.14 -4.86 7.92
CA ASN A 301 -11.91 -4.45 6.74
C ASN A 301 -11.40 -5.03 5.41
N VAL A 302 -10.36 -5.87 5.45
CA VAL A 302 -9.85 -6.62 4.28
C VAL A 302 -10.10 -8.12 4.41
N SER A 303 -10.88 -8.54 5.41
CA SER A 303 -11.24 -9.95 5.63
C SER A 303 -10.06 -10.92 5.75
N ALA A 304 -8.90 -10.42 6.18
CA ALA A 304 -7.75 -11.26 6.49
C ALA A 304 -7.97 -12.09 7.76
N LEU A 305 -8.76 -11.58 8.72
CA LEU A 305 -9.27 -12.30 9.88
C LEU A 305 -10.76 -12.55 9.68
N VAL A 306 -11.19 -13.81 9.83
CA VAL A 306 -12.60 -14.20 9.72
C VAL A 306 -12.99 -15.15 10.85
N ALA A 307 -14.28 -15.20 11.17
CA ALA A 307 -14.82 -16.18 12.11
C ALA A 307 -15.38 -17.39 11.35
N ASP A 308 -14.98 -18.59 11.73
CA ASP A 308 -15.65 -19.82 11.30
C ASP A 308 -16.69 -20.24 12.34
N LYS A 309 -17.97 -20.18 11.93
CA LYS A 309 -19.10 -20.55 12.79
C LYS A 309 -19.20 -22.05 13.02
N LYS A 310 -18.62 -22.89 12.16
CA LYS A 310 -18.74 -24.35 12.27
C LYS A 310 -17.86 -24.89 13.39
N THR A 311 -16.64 -24.37 13.47
CA THR A 311 -15.63 -24.77 14.45
C THR A 311 -15.56 -23.83 15.64
N ASN A 312 -16.29 -22.70 15.60
CA ASN A 312 -16.15 -21.60 16.55
C ASN A 312 -14.68 -21.18 16.71
N SER A 313 -14.08 -20.76 15.59
CA SER A 313 -12.66 -20.39 15.54
C SER A 313 -12.42 -19.09 14.76
N ILE A 314 -11.26 -18.49 14.99
CA ILE A 314 -10.74 -17.35 14.24
C ILE A 314 -9.74 -17.89 13.22
N LEU A 315 -10.01 -17.63 11.94
CA LEU A 315 -9.13 -17.97 10.84
C LEU A 315 -8.39 -16.73 10.32
N PHE A 316 -7.19 -16.92 9.82
CA PHE A 316 -6.33 -15.87 9.29
C PHE A 316 -5.66 -16.26 7.97
N ASN A 317 -5.73 -15.36 6.98
CA ASN A 317 -4.97 -15.46 5.73
C ASN A 317 -3.96 -14.30 5.64
N PRO A 318 -2.64 -14.57 5.80
CA PRO A 318 -1.62 -13.51 5.79
C PRO A 318 -1.45 -12.86 4.42
N SER A 319 -1.73 -13.55 3.31
CA SER A 319 -1.54 -13.01 1.96
C SER A 319 -2.43 -11.80 1.63
N VAL A 320 -3.61 -11.70 2.27
CA VAL A 320 -4.55 -10.58 2.11
C VAL A 320 -4.47 -9.56 3.24
N CYS A 321 -3.62 -9.80 4.25
CA CYS A 321 -3.40 -8.88 5.35
C CYS A 321 -2.71 -7.59 4.86
N THR A 322 -3.16 -6.44 5.36
CA THR A 322 -2.53 -5.14 5.10
C THR A 322 -1.48 -4.76 6.15
N ALA A 323 -1.26 -5.62 7.15
CA ALA A 323 -0.38 -5.37 8.29
C ALA A 323 -0.63 -3.99 8.94
N CYS A 324 -1.90 -3.61 9.10
CA CYS A 324 -2.29 -2.30 9.63
C CYS A 324 -2.25 -2.20 11.16
N GLY A 325 -2.23 -3.33 11.88
CA GLY A 325 -2.14 -3.35 13.35
C GLY A 325 -3.44 -3.02 14.09
N TYR A 326 -4.55 -2.74 13.38
CA TYR A 326 -5.80 -2.39 14.06
C TYR A 326 -6.38 -3.53 14.91
N CYS A 327 -6.13 -4.77 14.51
CA CYS A 327 -6.56 -5.95 15.25
C CYS A 327 -5.91 -6.01 16.64
N GLU A 328 -4.65 -5.57 16.76
CA GLU A 328 -3.92 -5.52 18.02
C GLU A 328 -4.50 -4.47 18.96
N LEU A 329 -4.76 -3.27 18.45
CA LEU A 329 -5.40 -2.18 19.20
C LEU A 329 -6.87 -2.45 19.55
N SER A 330 -7.56 -3.29 18.79
CA SER A 330 -8.98 -3.59 18.99
C SER A 330 -9.22 -4.76 19.94
N CYS A 331 -8.18 -5.46 20.38
CA CYS A 331 -8.35 -6.59 21.29
C CYS A 331 -8.74 -6.10 22.68
N ALA A 332 -9.81 -6.67 23.23
CA ALA A 332 -10.23 -6.39 24.60
C ALA A 332 -9.37 -7.16 25.63
N GLU A 333 -8.67 -8.20 25.17
CA GLU A 333 -7.83 -9.05 26.00
C GLU A 333 -6.37 -8.57 25.96
N LYS A 334 -5.70 -8.58 27.12
CA LYS A 334 -4.30 -8.17 27.24
C LYS A 334 -3.39 -9.25 26.68
N ASP A 335 -2.27 -8.85 26.07
CA ASP A 335 -1.20 -9.74 25.60
C ASP A 335 -1.72 -10.92 24.75
N THR A 336 -2.75 -10.65 23.94
CA THR A 336 -3.52 -11.70 23.27
C THR A 336 -3.29 -11.77 21.77
N ILE A 337 -3.06 -10.64 21.12
CA ILE A 337 -2.87 -10.59 19.67
C ILE A 337 -1.63 -9.76 19.36
N PHE A 338 -0.84 -10.21 18.39
CA PHE A 338 0.43 -9.58 18.05
C PHE A 338 0.56 -9.48 16.54
N LEU A 339 0.84 -8.28 16.02
CA LEU A 339 1.26 -8.12 14.64
C LEU A 339 2.78 -8.33 14.53
N ARG A 340 3.19 -9.25 13.65
CA ARG A 340 4.58 -9.48 13.25
C ARG A 340 4.78 -8.96 11.82
N PRO A 341 5.15 -7.67 11.64
CA PRO A 341 5.37 -7.11 10.30
C PRO A 341 6.73 -7.52 9.72
N GLY A 342 6.92 -7.25 8.44
CA GLY A 342 8.24 -7.23 7.80
C GLY A 342 8.59 -8.46 6.97
N LYS A 343 7.67 -9.43 6.80
CA LYS A 343 7.93 -10.65 6.03
C LYS A 343 6.75 -11.06 5.15
N ILE A 344 7.09 -11.69 4.03
CA ILE A 344 6.20 -12.49 3.18
C ILE A 344 6.80 -13.90 3.15
N ASP A 345 6.04 -14.87 3.61
CA ASP A 345 6.44 -16.28 3.52
C ASP A 345 6.04 -16.82 2.14
N LEU A 346 6.97 -17.52 1.49
CA LEU A 346 6.80 -18.03 0.14
C LEU A 346 6.55 -19.53 0.18
N GLU A 347 5.43 -19.90 0.80
CA GLU A 347 4.95 -21.28 0.94
C GLU A 347 3.42 -21.36 0.85
N PRO A 348 2.82 -22.52 0.51
CA PRO A 348 1.38 -22.62 0.25
C PRO A 348 0.50 -22.15 1.42
N SER A 349 0.94 -22.37 2.66
CA SER A 349 0.18 -22.01 3.87
C SER A 349 -0.04 -20.50 3.98
N PHE A 350 0.84 -19.66 3.39
CA PHE A 350 0.73 -18.20 3.40
C PHE A 350 -0.50 -17.68 2.62
N PHE A 351 -0.97 -18.43 1.61
CA PHE A 351 -2.07 -18.01 0.74
C PHE A 351 -3.45 -18.53 1.20
N THR A 352 -3.47 -19.29 2.29
CA THR A 352 -4.68 -19.97 2.78
C THR A 352 -5.07 -19.48 4.17
N PHE A 353 -6.33 -19.71 4.54
CA PHE A 353 -6.80 -19.47 5.90
C PHE A 353 -6.28 -20.54 6.86
N SER A 354 -5.69 -20.10 7.96
CA SER A 354 -5.20 -20.95 9.05
C SER A 354 -5.85 -20.57 10.38
N GLU A 355 -6.07 -21.55 11.25
CA GLU A 355 -6.69 -21.30 12.56
C GLU A 355 -5.71 -20.65 13.53
N LEU A 356 -6.07 -19.47 14.06
CA LEU A 356 -5.30 -18.80 15.10
C LEU A 356 -5.78 -19.12 16.51
N ALA A 357 -7.09 -19.18 16.71
CA ALA A 357 -7.69 -19.47 18.01
C ALA A 357 -9.03 -20.19 17.83
N ILE A 358 -9.35 -21.06 18.78
CA ILE A 358 -10.60 -21.83 18.85
C ILE A 358 -11.04 -21.89 20.30
N ASP A 359 -12.35 -21.92 20.52
CA ASP A 359 -12.92 -22.19 21.83
C ASP A 359 -14.23 -22.98 21.72
N GLU A 360 -14.57 -23.72 22.77
CA GLU A 360 -15.84 -24.43 22.85
C GLU A 360 -16.97 -23.46 23.21
N LEU A 361 -18.20 -23.78 22.79
CA LEU A 361 -19.38 -23.06 23.24
C LEU A 361 -19.84 -23.61 24.60
N PHE A 362 -20.18 -22.70 25.51
CA PHE A 362 -20.76 -23.01 26.79
C PHE A 362 -22.29 -23.11 26.66
N ALA A 363 -22.82 -24.26 27.07
CA ALA A 363 -24.26 -24.51 27.15
C ALA A 363 -24.82 -24.05 28.49
N CYS A 364 -25.99 -23.40 28.46
CA CYS A 364 -26.71 -23.02 29.68
C CYS A 364 -27.00 -24.24 30.56
N ILE A 365 -26.65 -24.18 31.85
CA ILE A 365 -26.86 -25.29 32.80
C ILE A 365 -28.34 -25.63 33.04
N GLU A 366 -29.27 -24.70 32.75
CA GLU A 366 -30.71 -24.93 32.91
C GLU A 366 -31.38 -25.48 31.65
N CYS A 367 -31.12 -24.88 30.48
CA CYS A 367 -31.83 -25.21 29.24
C CYS A 367 -30.97 -25.91 28.17
N GLY A 368 -29.66 -26.05 28.38
CA GLY A 368 -28.73 -26.69 27.45
C GLY A 368 -28.41 -25.87 26.19
N LYS A 369 -28.97 -24.67 26.02
CA LYS A 369 -28.71 -23.82 24.85
C LYS A 369 -27.31 -23.20 24.91
N GLU A 370 -26.54 -23.35 23.84
CA GLU A 370 -25.25 -22.67 23.65
C GLU A 370 -25.44 -21.16 23.45
N PHE A 371 -24.64 -20.34 24.14
CA PHE A 371 -24.81 -18.88 24.08
C PHE A 371 -23.52 -18.04 24.10
N ALA A 372 -22.40 -18.58 24.60
CA ALA A 372 -21.13 -17.87 24.68
C ALA A 372 -19.95 -18.84 24.61
N THR A 373 -18.75 -18.33 24.42
CA THR A 373 -17.53 -19.14 24.49
C THR A 373 -17.19 -19.49 25.92
N LYS A 374 -16.65 -20.69 26.14
CA LYS A 374 -16.31 -21.20 27.48
C LYS A 374 -15.36 -20.26 28.23
N LYS A 375 -14.31 -19.78 27.57
CA LYS A 375 -13.35 -18.84 28.19
C LYS A 375 -13.99 -17.52 28.57
N ALA A 376 -14.95 -17.02 27.78
CA ALA A 376 -15.66 -15.80 28.13
C ALA A 376 -16.52 -16.01 29.39
N VAL A 377 -17.25 -17.14 29.48
CA VAL A 377 -18.06 -17.47 30.66
C VAL A 377 -17.18 -17.64 31.90
N GLU A 378 -16.11 -18.41 31.80
CA GLU A 378 -15.18 -18.64 32.92
C GLU A 378 -14.53 -17.34 33.40
N LYS A 379 -14.16 -16.44 32.48
CA LYS A 379 -13.63 -15.12 32.82
C LYS A 379 -14.66 -14.28 33.59
N ILE A 380 -15.91 -14.22 33.12
CA ILE A 380 -16.97 -13.47 33.81
C ILE A 380 -17.25 -14.08 35.18
N ALA A 381 -17.30 -15.41 35.29
CA ALA A 381 -17.47 -16.11 36.56
C ALA A 381 -16.36 -15.76 37.55
N SER A 382 -15.10 -15.77 37.12
CA SER A 382 -13.94 -15.38 37.97
C SER A 382 -14.01 -13.91 38.44
N ILE A 383 -14.49 -12.99 37.61
CA ILE A 383 -14.69 -11.59 38.00
C ILE A 383 -15.82 -11.46 39.03
N MET A 384 -16.86 -12.30 38.90
CA MET A 384 -18.04 -12.26 39.76
C MET A 384 -17.84 -13.00 41.09
N GLU A 385 -17.04 -14.07 41.12
CA GLU A 385 -16.82 -14.94 42.29
C GLU A 385 -16.56 -14.18 43.61
N PRO A 386 -15.67 -13.15 43.66
CA PRO A 386 -15.47 -12.38 44.90
C PRO A 386 -16.70 -11.64 45.41
N ARG A 387 -17.69 -11.35 44.54
CA ARG A 387 -18.93 -10.64 44.90
C ARG A 387 -20.01 -11.56 45.48
N PHE A 388 -19.89 -12.87 45.24
CA PHE A 388 -20.83 -13.89 45.73
C PHE A 388 -20.19 -14.78 46.80
N ASN A 389 -18.99 -14.40 47.28
CA ASN A 389 -18.29 -15.17 48.30
C ASN A 389 -19.02 -15.00 49.65
N GLY A 390 -19.95 -15.90 49.96
CA GLY A 390 -20.77 -15.88 51.19
C GLY A 390 -22.27 -16.12 50.99
N ASP A 391 -22.77 -16.15 49.76
CA ASP A 391 -24.08 -16.73 49.39
C ASP A 391 -23.93 -18.24 49.11
#